data_AF-A0AAI8Z290-F1
#
_entry.id   AF-A0AAI8Z290-F1
#
_cell.length_a   1.000
_cell.length_b   1.000
_cell.length_c   1.000
_cell.angle_alpha   90.00
_cell.angle_beta   90.00
_cell.angle_gamma   90.00
#
_symmetry.space_group_name_H-M   'P 1'
#
loop_
_entity.id
_entity.type
_entity.pdbx_description
1 polymer ?
#
loop_
_entity_poly.entity_id
_entity_poly.type
_entity_poly.pdbx_seq_one_letter_code
_entity_poly.pdbx_strand_id
1 'polypeptide(L)'
;MSSSLSQKQQSAGNVFNPLPPSPPSSFELPAPPPYTESTATATSQRTPRIERLIRSLRDIHSGRKYQDLWIPFQLTATEFAQLHREFLAPRADCDRKDDFHSWCSSKLRWDWDIEEDAEEDSEQDTEEGEFVVRMPSTIHDRFIIEVRERVKEQIAQVAKQWKKDPKNKKAALLLDGIREAGSARIKFRFAQDPQTLQKDPSGAQRSGSVCAEQQRDKHELSISEDEPTSSESPPPPSKEPDVAFSHTKRKKFPPLIVEVARSQSQKDLRKVAESFIIASHNYVRTVVGFKLPYETPEEGSTKTEPSKEKDHCAYLSIWRAFVDEDRLADMRCDRDEIPFQDTSGESLSGNLVLLVKDFMPPAVLDEEDPTSLNFLHDSQRDAALVRIPFDDLTAMLRHAEQEQADNEQPPDPFPKGLIGKKRKQRSSPDAEWNGRSDPSERTKDTGRRISERVKRRKSSEG
;
A
#
# COMPACT_ATOMS: atom_id res chain seq x y z
N MET A 1 75.35 55.47 -1.35
CA MET A 1 75.26 56.21 -0.07
C MET A 1 74.64 55.21 0.91
N SER A 2 75.46 54.54 1.72
CA SER A 2 75.72 54.91 3.14
C SER A 2 74.46 54.64 3.98
N SER A 3 74.38 53.86 5.06
CA SER A 3 75.33 53.24 6.00
C SER A 3 74.49 52.21 6.82
N SER A 4 75.00 51.02 7.16
CA SER A 4 75.54 50.61 8.47
C SER A 4 74.60 50.62 9.70
N LEU A 5 74.74 49.55 10.51
CA LEU A 5 74.56 49.47 11.98
C LEU A 5 73.09 49.53 12.48
N SER A 6 72.63 48.76 13.47
CA SER A 6 73.35 48.16 14.59
C SER A 6 72.53 47.06 15.28
N GLN A 7 73.27 46.17 15.92
CA GLN A 7 72.88 45.05 16.77
C GLN A 7 72.71 45.53 18.22
N LYS A 8 71.71 45.06 18.98
CA LYS A 8 71.88 44.81 20.44
C LYS A 8 70.79 43.91 21.05
N GLN A 9 71.27 43.04 21.93
CA GLN A 9 70.60 42.00 22.69
C GLN A 9 69.92 42.53 23.98
N GLN A 10 69.29 41.56 24.70
CA GLN A 10 68.96 41.50 26.15
C GLN A 10 67.63 42.15 26.55
N SER A 11 66.79 41.62 27.45
CA SER A 11 66.90 40.52 28.43
C SER A 11 65.50 40.09 28.92
N ALA A 12 65.48 38.98 29.66
CA ALA A 12 64.36 38.29 30.32
C ALA A 12 63.36 39.12 31.13
N GLY A 13 62.15 38.56 31.29
CA GLY A 13 61.12 39.03 32.23
C GLY A 13 59.90 38.10 32.25
N ASN A 14 60.05 36.94 32.88
CA ASN A 14 58.99 35.97 33.16
C ASN A 14 58.16 36.50 34.36
N VAL A 15 56.87 36.81 34.18
CA VAL A 15 55.94 37.06 35.30
C VAL A 15 54.61 36.36 35.00
N PHE A 16 54.37 35.29 35.74
CA PHE A 16 53.09 34.61 35.89
C PHE A 16 52.07 35.58 36.50
N ASN A 17 50.95 35.81 35.83
CA ASN A 17 49.76 36.39 36.44
C ASN A 17 48.95 35.28 37.14
N PRO A 18 48.65 35.39 38.44
CA PRO A 18 47.82 34.43 39.15
C PRO A 18 46.34 34.59 38.79
N LEU A 19 45.65 33.45 38.67
CA LEU A 19 44.20 33.35 38.50
C LEU A 19 43.46 33.93 39.73
N PRO A 20 42.30 34.60 39.54
CA PRO A 20 41.47 35.07 40.64
C PRO A 20 40.78 33.91 41.38
N PRO A 21 40.49 34.07 42.70
CA PRO A 21 39.91 33.03 43.53
C PRO A 21 38.43 32.78 43.21
N SER A 22 38.05 31.50 43.22
CA SER A 22 36.68 31.01 43.10
C SER A 22 35.77 31.55 44.22
N PRO A 23 34.52 31.92 43.93
CA PRO A 23 33.55 32.32 44.94
C PRO A 23 33.06 31.12 45.78
N PRO A 24 32.69 31.36 47.05
CA PRO A 24 32.39 30.31 48.02
C PRO A 24 31.06 29.59 47.75
N SER A 25 31.15 28.27 47.86
CA SER A 25 30.05 27.32 47.95
C SER A 25 29.17 27.60 49.17
N SER A 26 27.91 28.00 48.95
CA SER A 26 26.79 27.89 49.91
C SER A 26 25.46 28.24 49.24
N PHE A 27 24.84 27.27 48.57
CA PHE A 27 23.39 27.21 48.39
C PHE A 27 22.99 25.74 48.49
N GLU A 28 22.58 25.31 49.69
CA GLU A 28 21.81 24.09 49.85
C GLU A 28 20.48 24.28 49.14
N LEU A 29 20.33 23.65 47.97
CA LEU A 29 19.04 23.52 47.31
C LEU A 29 18.19 22.52 48.10
N PRO A 30 16.89 22.81 48.32
CA PRO A 30 15.98 21.84 48.94
C PRO A 30 15.90 20.58 48.07
N ALA A 31 15.86 19.42 48.72
CA ALA A 31 15.77 18.12 48.05
C ALA A 31 14.62 18.12 47.04
N PRO A 32 14.83 17.57 45.82
CA PRO A 32 13.74 17.40 44.87
C PRO A 32 12.65 16.52 45.49
N PRO A 33 11.36 16.81 45.25
CA PRO A 33 10.29 15.92 45.69
C PRO A 33 10.53 14.51 45.11
N PRO A 34 10.09 13.45 45.82
CA PRO A 34 10.28 12.09 45.35
C PRO A 34 9.71 11.97 43.93
N TYR A 35 10.54 11.47 43.01
CA TYR A 35 10.09 10.99 41.71
C TYR A 35 8.95 10.00 41.96
N THR A 36 7.73 10.47 41.76
CA THR A 36 6.60 9.57 41.58
C THR A 36 6.83 8.98 40.20
N GLU A 37 7.28 7.73 40.16
CA GLU A 37 7.19 6.88 38.98
C GLU A 37 5.72 6.86 38.56
N SER A 38 5.36 7.82 37.70
CA SER A 38 4.06 7.89 37.07
C SER A 38 4.01 6.77 36.04
N THR A 39 3.81 5.55 36.53
CA THR A 39 3.33 4.41 35.76
C THR A 39 1.83 4.60 35.46
N ALA A 40 1.43 5.82 35.11
CA ALA A 40 0.21 6.04 34.38
C ALA A 40 0.50 5.59 32.95
N THR A 41 0.24 4.32 32.68
CA THR A 41 -0.01 3.85 31.32
C THR A 41 -1.19 4.67 30.79
N ALA A 42 -0.88 5.81 30.19
CA ALA A 42 -1.83 6.65 29.48
C ALA A 42 -2.42 5.81 28.36
N THR A 43 -3.51 5.12 28.66
CA THR A 43 -4.36 4.50 27.68
C THR A 43 -5.01 5.67 26.97
N SER A 44 -4.34 6.15 25.92
CA SER A 44 -4.84 7.19 25.03
C SER A 44 -6.27 6.82 24.68
N GLN A 45 -7.23 7.64 25.11
CA GLN A 45 -8.64 7.34 24.92
C GLN A 45 -8.91 7.29 23.41
N ARG A 46 -9.25 6.10 22.90
CA ARG A 46 -9.62 5.94 21.50
C ARG A 46 -10.92 6.68 21.23
N THR A 47 -11.00 7.35 20.09
CA THR A 47 -12.24 8.00 19.69
C THR A 47 -13.30 6.95 19.32
N PRO A 48 -14.60 7.26 19.44
CA PRO A 48 -15.67 6.36 19.01
C PRO A 48 -15.59 5.98 17.51
N ARG A 49 -14.97 6.81 16.67
CA ARG A 49 -14.72 6.53 15.24
C ARG A 49 -13.72 5.39 15.09
N ILE A 50 -12.54 5.50 15.73
CA ILE A 50 -11.52 4.44 15.75
C ILE A 50 -12.08 3.14 16.35
N GLU A 51 -12.84 3.21 17.45
CA GLU A 51 -13.42 2.00 18.06
C GLU A 51 -14.39 1.28 17.13
N ARG A 52 -15.17 2.02 16.34
CA ARG A 52 -16.06 1.45 15.33
C ARG A 52 -15.25 0.76 14.24
N LEU A 53 -14.22 1.41 13.73
CA LEU A 53 -13.31 0.84 12.73
C LEU A 53 -12.64 -0.45 13.24
N ILE A 54 -12.06 -0.44 14.44
CA ILE A 54 -11.43 -1.63 15.04
C ILE A 54 -12.45 -2.78 15.18
N ARG A 55 -13.70 -2.47 15.57
CA ARG A 55 -14.76 -3.48 15.64
C ARG A 55 -15.04 -4.08 14.25
N SER A 56 -15.13 -3.25 13.22
CA SER A 56 -15.31 -3.70 11.85
C SER A 56 -14.16 -4.60 11.38
N LEU A 57 -12.90 -4.19 11.61
CA LEU A 57 -11.72 -5.00 11.27
C LEU A 57 -11.72 -6.34 11.99
N ARG A 58 -12.11 -6.39 13.27
CA ARG A 58 -12.23 -7.65 14.03
C ARG A 58 -13.33 -8.55 13.48
N ASP A 59 -14.45 -7.98 13.05
CA ASP A 59 -15.52 -8.75 12.43
C ASP A 59 -15.03 -9.38 11.11
N ILE A 60 -14.29 -8.63 10.28
CA ILE A 60 -13.64 -9.16 9.07
C ILE A 60 -12.66 -10.29 9.43
N HIS A 61 -11.77 -10.05 10.39
CA HIS A 61 -10.79 -11.04 10.86
C HIS A 61 -11.46 -12.33 11.37
N SER A 62 -12.62 -12.22 12.01
CA SER A 62 -13.39 -13.37 12.50
C SER A 62 -14.16 -14.13 11.40
N GLY A 63 -14.01 -13.74 10.13
CA GLY A 63 -14.66 -14.36 8.98
C GLY A 63 -16.13 -13.97 8.81
N ARG A 64 -16.59 -12.87 9.46
CA ARG A 64 -17.92 -12.34 9.11
C ARG A 64 -17.87 -11.81 7.70
N LYS A 65 -18.76 -12.32 6.86
CA LYS A 65 -18.92 -11.84 5.48
C LYS A 65 -19.37 -10.39 5.51
N TYR A 66 -18.55 -9.51 4.94
CA TYR A 66 -18.97 -8.17 4.55
C TYR A 66 -19.50 -8.22 3.12
N GLN A 67 -20.64 -7.57 2.90
CA GLN A 67 -21.18 -7.39 1.55
C GLN A 67 -20.29 -6.41 0.76
N ASP A 68 -19.76 -5.41 1.47
CA ASP A 68 -18.84 -4.43 0.91
C ASP A 68 -17.40 -4.79 1.21
N LEU A 69 -16.68 -5.11 0.16
CA LEU A 69 -15.25 -5.31 0.15
C LEU A 69 -14.44 -4.00 0.07
N TRP A 70 -15.09 -2.83 0.14
CA TRP A 70 -14.45 -1.51 0.15
C TRP A 70 -15.17 -0.65 1.19
N ILE A 71 -14.53 -0.42 2.32
CA ILE A 71 -15.18 0.20 3.48
C ILE A 71 -14.42 1.50 3.80
N PRO A 72 -14.98 2.67 3.40
CA PRO A 72 -14.36 3.96 3.71
C PRO A 72 -14.67 4.38 5.15
N PHE A 73 -13.68 5.02 5.78
CA PHE A 73 -13.76 5.59 7.12
C PHE A 73 -13.11 6.97 7.09
N GLN A 74 -13.87 8.00 7.45
CA GLN A 74 -13.30 9.32 7.65
C GLN A 74 -12.60 9.38 9.01
N LEU A 75 -11.30 9.65 8.97
CA LEU A 75 -10.43 9.77 10.15
C LEU A 75 -9.72 11.12 10.09
N THR A 76 -9.34 11.67 11.25
CA THR A 76 -8.30 12.71 11.26
C THR A 76 -6.92 12.09 11.06
N ALA A 77 -5.94 12.89 10.64
CA ALA A 77 -4.57 12.44 10.48
C ALA A 77 -3.97 11.91 11.81
N THR A 78 -4.38 12.49 12.95
CA THR A 78 -4.03 11.98 14.29
C THR A 78 -4.70 10.63 14.58
N GLU A 79 -5.98 10.48 14.24
CA GLU A 79 -6.69 9.20 14.43
C GLU A 79 -6.08 8.09 13.58
N PHE A 80 -5.73 8.40 12.33
CA PHE A 80 -5.02 7.47 11.46
C PHE A 80 -3.61 7.15 11.97
N ALA A 81 -2.85 8.14 12.45
CA ALA A 81 -1.54 7.92 13.09
C ALA A 81 -1.64 6.92 14.25
N GLN A 82 -2.67 7.09 15.10
CA GLN A 82 -2.95 6.17 16.20
C GLN A 82 -3.27 4.76 15.69
N LEU A 83 -4.20 4.63 14.75
CA LEU A 83 -4.57 3.33 14.15
C LEU A 83 -3.36 2.63 13.53
N HIS A 84 -2.55 3.38 12.78
CA HIS A 84 -1.38 2.87 12.10
C HIS A 84 -0.36 2.32 13.09
N ARG A 85 -0.01 3.10 14.13
CA ARG A 85 0.92 2.66 15.18
C ARG A 85 0.40 1.46 15.96
N GLU A 86 -0.90 1.41 16.24
CA GLU A 86 -1.49 0.36 17.07
C GLU A 86 -1.71 -0.97 16.34
N PHE A 87 -2.01 -0.96 15.03
CA PHE A 87 -2.46 -2.16 14.31
C PHE A 87 -1.86 -2.38 12.92
N LEU A 88 -1.47 -1.33 12.19
CA LEU A 88 -1.11 -1.44 10.78
C LEU A 88 0.41 -1.50 10.55
N ALA A 89 1.18 -0.86 11.42
CA ALA A 89 2.64 -0.87 11.38
C ALA A 89 3.18 -2.25 11.80
N PRO A 90 4.13 -2.83 11.06
CA PRO A 90 4.85 -4.02 11.53
C PRO A 90 5.50 -3.75 12.89
N ARG A 91 5.29 -4.65 13.85
CA ARG A 91 5.87 -4.58 15.19
C ARG A 91 6.95 -5.64 15.33
N ALA A 92 8.09 -5.27 15.91
CA ALA A 92 9.17 -6.23 16.18
C ALA A 92 8.90 -7.05 17.45
N ASP A 93 8.07 -6.52 18.35
CA ASP A 93 7.74 -7.04 19.69
C ASP A 93 6.45 -7.86 19.73
N CYS A 94 5.70 -7.95 18.61
CA CYS A 94 4.50 -8.76 18.60
C CYS A 94 4.88 -10.25 18.63
N ASP A 95 4.75 -10.85 19.82
CA ASP A 95 4.70 -12.29 19.98
C ASP A 95 3.73 -12.87 18.94
N ARG A 96 4.07 -14.03 18.35
CA ARG A 96 3.24 -14.79 17.39
C ARG A 96 1.80 -15.11 17.87
N LYS A 97 1.41 -14.67 19.06
CA LYS A 97 0.10 -14.85 19.68
C LYS A 97 -0.91 -13.75 19.34
N ASP A 98 -0.49 -12.55 18.92
CA ASP A 98 -1.44 -11.52 18.44
C ASP A 98 -1.76 -11.72 16.96
N ASP A 99 -2.67 -12.67 16.71
CA ASP A 99 -3.15 -13.03 15.37
C ASP A 99 -3.78 -11.82 14.65
N PHE A 100 -4.50 -10.96 15.39
CA PHE A 100 -5.21 -9.82 14.81
C PHE A 100 -4.25 -8.73 14.32
N HIS A 101 -3.26 -8.34 15.12
CA HIS A 101 -2.27 -7.35 14.69
C HIS A 101 -1.44 -7.88 13.50
N SER A 102 -0.99 -9.13 13.59
CA SER A 102 -0.26 -9.78 12.49
C SER A 102 -1.09 -9.78 11.21
N TRP A 103 -2.40 -10.06 11.30
CA TRP A 103 -3.31 -9.98 10.17
C TRP A 103 -3.47 -8.55 9.64
N CYS A 104 -3.72 -7.55 10.49
CA CYS A 104 -3.86 -6.14 10.07
C CYS A 104 -2.61 -5.59 9.38
N SER A 105 -1.42 -5.97 9.85
CA SER A 105 -0.16 -5.46 9.29
C SER A 105 0.32 -6.22 8.04
N SER A 106 -0.18 -7.44 7.78
CA SER A 106 0.33 -8.30 6.69
C SER A 106 -0.71 -8.76 5.67
N LYS A 107 -2.00 -8.72 6.00
CA LYS A 107 -3.10 -9.24 5.17
C LYS A 107 -4.13 -8.19 4.81
N LEU A 108 -4.41 -7.25 5.73
CA LEU A 108 -5.34 -6.17 5.46
C LEU A 108 -4.75 -5.23 4.42
N ARG A 109 -5.43 -5.09 3.28
CA ARG A 109 -5.10 -4.05 2.32
C ARG A 109 -5.84 -2.78 2.67
N TRP A 110 -5.16 -1.65 2.62
CA TRP A 110 -5.76 -0.37 2.93
C TRP A 110 -5.03 0.80 2.29
N ASP A 111 -5.81 1.81 1.94
CA ASP A 111 -5.35 3.08 1.39
C ASP A 111 -5.68 4.21 2.38
N TRP A 112 -4.82 5.23 2.42
CA TRP A 112 -5.02 6.46 3.20
C TRP A 112 -4.73 7.64 2.29
N ASP A 113 -5.77 8.43 2.04
CA ASP A 113 -5.72 9.66 1.25
C ASP A 113 -6.18 10.83 2.14
N ILE A 114 -5.44 11.95 2.10
CA ILE A 114 -5.82 13.18 2.81
C ILE A 114 -6.69 14.00 1.85
N GLU A 115 -7.77 14.60 2.35
CA GLU A 115 -8.60 15.48 1.52
C GLU A 115 -7.85 16.80 1.28
N GLU A 116 -7.35 17.00 0.06
CA GLU A 116 -6.59 18.21 -0.34
C GLU A 116 -7.47 19.46 -0.43
N ASP A 117 -8.80 19.31 -0.48
CA ASP A 117 -9.76 20.40 -0.60
C ASP A 117 -10.10 21.10 0.74
N ALA A 118 -9.42 20.74 1.84
CA ALA A 118 -9.58 21.46 3.09
C ALA A 118 -9.07 22.90 2.91
N GLU A 119 -10.00 23.86 2.82
CA GLU A 119 -9.72 25.28 2.59
C GLU A 119 -8.54 25.76 3.47
N GLU A 120 -7.50 26.32 2.82
CA GLU A 120 -6.27 26.83 3.45
C GLU A 120 -6.56 27.85 4.59
N ASP A 121 -7.76 28.42 4.63
CA ASP A 121 -8.19 29.44 5.59
C ASP A 121 -8.77 28.85 6.90
N SER A 122 -8.92 27.53 7.03
CA SER A 122 -9.36 26.95 8.31
C SER A 122 -8.20 26.88 9.29
N GLU A 123 -8.16 27.80 10.27
CA GLU A 123 -7.16 27.90 11.35
C GLU A 123 -7.08 26.67 12.29
N GLN A 124 -7.74 25.56 11.94
CA GLN A 124 -7.79 24.35 12.74
C GLN A 124 -7.27 23.17 11.92
N ASP A 125 -6.02 22.78 12.23
CA ASP A 125 -5.24 21.66 11.68
C ASP A 125 -5.91 20.27 11.89
N THR A 126 -7.16 20.11 11.49
CA THR A 126 -7.80 18.82 11.36
C THR A 126 -7.69 18.41 9.90
N GLU A 127 -6.50 17.96 9.51
CA GLU A 127 -6.32 17.19 8.27
C GLU A 127 -7.22 15.94 8.38
N GLU A 128 -8.45 16.02 7.87
CA GLU A 128 -9.32 14.86 7.68
C GLU A 128 -8.89 14.11 6.42
N GLY A 129 -9.06 12.80 6.43
CA GLY A 129 -8.72 11.94 5.31
C GLY A 129 -9.54 10.67 5.31
N GLU A 130 -9.57 10.03 4.16
CA GLU A 130 -10.31 8.81 3.91
C GLU A 130 -9.39 7.60 4.11
N PHE A 131 -9.67 6.80 5.15
CA PHE A 131 -9.09 5.48 5.35
C PHE A 131 -9.98 4.44 4.73
N VAL A 132 -9.44 3.70 3.77
CA VAL A 132 -10.18 2.72 2.99
C VAL A 132 -9.66 1.33 3.27
N VAL A 133 -10.53 0.45 3.76
CA VAL A 133 -10.24 -0.99 3.82
C VAL A 133 -10.57 -1.64 2.47
N ARG A 134 -9.57 -2.28 1.86
CA ARG A 134 -9.68 -3.03 0.60
C ARG A 134 -9.69 -4.53 0.89
N MET A 135 -10.81 -5.18 0.61
CA MET A 135 -10.90 -6.64 0.58
C MET A 135 -11.03 -7.06 -0.90
N PRO A 136 -10.04 -7.72 -1.49
CA PRO A 136 -10.22 -8.24 -2.85
C PRO A 136 -11.28 -9.36 -2.87
N SER A 137 -12.06 -9.43 -3.95
CA SER A 137 -12.93 -10.60 -4.21
C SER A 137 -12.12 -11.77 -4.77
N THR A 138 -12.72 -12.96 -4.82
CA THR A 138 -12.10 -14.10 -5.52
C THR A 138 -11.83 -13.77 -6.99
N ILE A 139 -12.79 -13.15 -7.68
CA ILE A 139 -12.59 -12.72 -9.08
C ILE A 139 -11.38 -11.78 -9.19
N HIS A 140 -11.32 -10.77 -8.32
CA HIS A 140 -10.25 -9.77 -8.30
C HIS A 140 -8.87 -10.42 -8.11
N ASP A 141 -8.70 -11.18 -7.04
CA ASP A 141 -7.42 -11.81 -6.70
C ASP A 141 -7.02 -12.83 -7.77
N ARG A 142 -7.96 -13.63 -8.26
CA ARG A 142 -7.64 -14.65 -9.26
C ARG A 142 -7.23 -14.02 -10.59
N PHE A 143 -8.02 -13.08 -11.10
CA PHE A 143 -7.75 -12.40 -12.36
C PHE A 143 -6.38 -11.70 -12.32
N ILE A 144 -6.10 -10.95 -11.26
CA ILE A 144 -4.86 -10.17 -11.18
C ILE A 144 -3.61 -11.05 -11.04
N ILE A 145 -3.72 -12.21 -10.36
CA ILE A 145 -2.65 -13.21 -10.29
C ILE A 145 -2.29 -13.71 -11.69
N GLU A 146 -3.29 -13.99 -12.54
CA GLU A 146 -3.02 -14.51 -13.89
C GLU A 146 -2.42 -13.47 -14.81
N VAL A 147 -2.93 -12.23 -14.77
CA VAL A 147 -2.33 -11.10 -15.49
C VAL A 147 -0.87 -10.92 -15.08
N ARG A 148 -0.58 -10.96 -13.78
CA ARG A 148 0.77 -10.84 -13.24
C ARG A 148 1.71 -11.94 -13.73
N GLU A 149 1.29 -13.20 -13.65
CA GLU A 149 2.12 -14.31 -14.13
C GLU A 149 2.37 -14.22 -15.64
N ARG A 150 1.36 -13.79 -16.42
CA ARG A 150 1.51 -13.58 -17.86
C ARG A 150 2.51 -12.48 -18.19
N VAL A 151 2.48 -11.36 -17.45
CA VAL A 151 3.47 -10.28 -17.59
C VAL A 151 4.88 -10.80 -17.30
N LYS A 152 5.07 -11.54 -16.19
CA LYS A 152 6.38 -12.11 -15.80
C LYS A 152 6.93 -13.05 -16.87
N GLU A 153 6.09 -13.93 -17.39
CA GLU A 153 6.45 -14.87 -18.45
C GLU A 153 6.97 -14.14 -19.69
N GLN A 154 6.23 -13.12 -20.15
CA GLN A 154 6.61 -12.38 -21.36
C GLN A 154 7.88 -11.56 -21.19
N ILE A 155 8.08 -10.91 -20.03
CA ILE A 155 9.35 -10.23 -19.71
C ILE A 155 10.52 -11.23 -19.81
N ALA A 156 10.39 -12.41 -19.19
CA ALA A 156 11.42 -13.43 -19.22
C ALA A 156 11.68 -13.95 -20.64
N GLN A 157 10.64 -14.13 -21.45
CA GLN A 157 10.74 -14.56 -22.85
C GLN A 157 11.49 -13.53 -23.70
N VAL A 158 11.13 -12.24 -23.60
CA VAL A 158 11.79 -11.16 -24.35
C VAL A 158 13.25 -11.01 -23.90
N ALA A 159 13.53 -11.04 -22.59
CA ALA A 159 14.90 -11.01 -22.07
C ALA A 159 15.74 -12.18 -22.61
N LYS A 160 15.19 -13.39 -22.63
CA LYS A 160 15.86 -14.58 -23.21
C LYS A 160 16.10 -14.44 -24.71
N GLN A 161 15.17 -13.86 -25.45
CA GLN A 161 15.32 -13.60 -26.88
C GLN A 161 16.42 -12.56 -27.13
N TRP A 162 16.39 -11.45 -26.41
CA TRP A 162 17.35 -10.34 -26.55
C TRP A 162 18.77 -10.75 -26.16
N LYS A 163 18.95 -11.68 -25.22
CA LYS A 163 20.26 -12.28 -24.91
C LYS A 163 20.94 -12.98 -26.10
N LYS A 164 20.15 -13.46 -27.08
CA LYS A 164 20.69 -14.14 -28.27
C LYS A 164 21.26 -13.17 -29.30
N ASP A 165 20.79 -11.91 -29.29
CA ASP A 165 21.26 -10.88 -30.20
C ASP A 165 22.36 -10.04 -29.51
N PRO A 166 23.60 -10.04 -30.02
CA PRO A 166 24.69 -9.23 -29.46
C PRO A 166 24.32 -7.74 -29.29
N LYS A 167 23.46 -7.19 -30.17
CA LYS A 167 23.03 -5.78 -30.11
C LYS A 167 22.13 -5.49 -28.91
N ASN A 168 21.37 -6.49 -28.45
CA ASN A 168 20.40 -6.33 -27.36
C ASN A 168 20.91 -6.89 -26.03
N LYS A 169 22.16 -7.36 -25.96
CA LYS A 169 22.71 -8.00 -24.77
C LYS A 169 22.69 -7.10 -23.52
N LYS A 170 23.02 -5.80 -23.67
CA LYS A 170 22.94 -4.81 -22.58
C LYS A 170 21.49 -4.61 -22.12
N ALA A 171 20.58 -4.38 -23.07
CA ALA A 171 19.17 -4.16 -22.79
C ALA A 171 18.53 -5.38 -22.11
N ALA A 172 18.91 -6.60 -22.49
CA ALA A 172 18.45 -7.82 -21.83
C ALA A 172 18.88 -7.92 -20.36
N LEU A 173 20.05 -7.36 -19.98
CA LEU A 173 20.48 -7.29 -18.58
C LEU A 173 19.65 -6.28 -17.77
N LEU A 174 19.11 -5.25 -18.41
CA LEU A 174 18.16 -4.32 -17.78
C LEU A 174 16.80 -4.97 -17.60
N LEU A 175 16.33 -5.74 -18.59
CA LEU A 175 15.11 -6.56 -18.42
C LEU A 175 15.26 -7.57 -17.28
N ASP A 176 16.44 -8.18 -17.14
CA ASP A 176 16.79 -9.02 -15.97
C ASP A 176 16.83 -8.22 -14.66
N GLY A 177 16.66 -6.90 -14.66
CA GLY A 177 16.52 -6.07 -13.47
C GLY A 177 15.07 -5.87 -13.03
N ILE A 178 14.09 -6.21 -13.87
CA ILE A 178 12.66 -6.07 -13.55
C ILE A 178 12.24 -7.18 -12.59
N ARG A 179 11.57 -6.82 -11.50
CA ARG A 179 11.10 -7.72 -10.44
C ARG A 179 9.68 -7.37 -10.07
N GLU A 180 8.88 -8.39 -9.76
CA GLU A 180 7.65 -8.20 -9.03
C GLU A 180 7.98 -7.63 -7.64
N ALA A 181 7.38 -6.50 -7.28
CA ALA A 181 7.54 -5.89 -5.96
C ALA A 181 6.52 -6.42 -4.94
N GLY A 182 5.56 -7.23 -5.40
CA GLY A 182 4.38 -7.65 -4.64
C GLY A 182 3.43 -6.47 -4.40
N SER A 183 2.50 -6.65 -3.45
CA SER A 183 1.68 -5.56 -2.88
C SER A 183 2.52 -4.71 -1.93
N ALA A 184 3.59 -4.11 -2.45
CA ALA A 184 4.46 -3.24 -1.67
C ALA A 184 3.74 -1.92 -1.41
N ARG A 185 3.47 -1.61 -0.13
CA ARG A 185 2.93 -0.32 0.29
C ARG A 185 3.82 0.82 -0.19
N ILE A 186 3.27 1.69 -1.02
CA ILE A 186 3.92 2.90 -1.50
C ILE A 186 3.55 4.03 -0.55
N LYS A 187 4.56 4.68 0.01
CA LYS A 187 4.39 5.88 0.84
C LYS A 187 4.75 7.11 0.03
N PHE A 188 3.79 8.02 -0.14
CA PHE A 188 3.99 9.27 -0.84
C PHE A 188 4.38 10.32 0.18
N ARG A 189 5.60 10.83 0.09
CA ARG A 189 5.94 12.02 0.86
C ARG A 189 5.37 13.19 0.09
N PHE A 190 4.45 13.96 0.69
CA PHE A 190 4.16 15.28 0.18
C PHE A 190 5.50 15.99 0.00
N ALA A 191 5.73 16.53 -1.19
CA ALA A 191 6.89 17.34 -1.45
C ALA A 191 6.78 18.58 -0.56
N GLN A 192 7.39 18.54 0.61
CA GLN A 192 7.82 19.76 1.25
C GLN A 192 8.92 20.34 0.36
N ASP A 193 8.48 21.24 -0.52
CA ASP A 193 9.29 22.04 -1.44
C ASP A 193 9.96 21.25 -2.60
N PRO A 194 9.55 21.47 -3.87
CA PRO A 194 10.17 20.89 -5.07
C PRO A 194 11.70 21.07 -5.14
N GLN A 195 12.25 22.07 -4.45
CA GLN A 195 13.70 22.33 -4.43
C GLN A 195 14.52 21.29 -3.64
N THR A 196 13.91 20.52 -2.74
CA THR A 196 14.64 19.53 -1.92
C THR A 196 14.96 18.23 -2.66
N LEU A 197 14.14 17.83 -3.64
CA LEU A 197 14.33 16.60 -4.42
C LEU A 197 15.35 16.72 -5.56
N GLN A 198 15.73 17.93 -5.98
CA GLN A 198 16.79 18.14 -6.97
C GLN A 198 18.21 18.06 -6.39
N LYS A 199 18.36 17.96 -5.06
CA LYS A 199 19.66 17.82 -4.40
C LYS A 199 20.02 16.34 -4.12
N ASP A 200 19.95 15.48 -5.13
CA ASP A 200 20.73 14.25 -5.11
C ASP A 200 22.15 14.54 -5.66
N PRO A 201 23.24 14.14 -4.97
CA PRO A 201 24.60 14.51 -5.34
C PRO A 201 25.14 13.58 -6.42
N SER A 202 24.59 13.64 -7.63
CA SER A 202 25.18 12.99 -8.81
C SER A 202 25.42 14.03 -9.90
N GLY A 203 26.45 14.85 -9.73
CA GLY A 203 26.75 15.88 -10.74
C GLY A 203 27.89 16.84 -10.41
N ALA A 204 28.94 16.42 -9.69
CA ALA A 204 30.17 17.21 -9.66
C ALA A 204 31.03 16.86 -10.88
N GLN A 205 30.89 17.65 -11.95
CA GLN A 205 31.89 17.73 -13.02
C GLN A 205 33.24 18.13 -12.41
N ARG A 206 34.24 17.24 -12.46
CA ARG A 206 35.65 17.60 -12.29
C ARG A 206 36.41 17.28 -13.58
N SER A 207 36.63 18.32 -14.36
CA SER A 207 37.71 18.37 -15.34
C SER A 207 39.05 18.57 -14.61
N GLY A 208 40.04 17.71 -14.88
CA GLY A 208 41.45 18.05 -14.67
C GLY A 208 42.33 17.00 -13.97
N SER A 209 43.18 16.36 -14.78
CA SER A 209 44.62 16.11 -14.53
C SER A 209 45.10 15.25 -13.35
N VAL A 210 45.56 14.04 -13.71
CA VAL A 210 46.81 13.32 -13.36
C VAL A 210 47.55 13.65 -12.03
N CYS A 211 47.80 12.55 -11.29
CA CYS A 211 48.90 12.22 -10.35
C CYS A 211 48.80 12.49 -8.84
N ALA A 212 49.25 11.44 -8.13
CA ALA A 212 49.81 11.36 -6.77
C ALA A 212 48.85 11.20 -5.57
N GLU A 213 48.99 10.01 -4.95
CA GLU A 213 49.00 9.72 -3.52
C GLU A 213 49.13 10.92 -2.57
N GLN A 214 48.36 10.86 -1.48
CA GLN A 214 48.83 10.87 -0.07
C GLN A 214 47.84 11.61 0.84
N GLN A 215 47.30 10.86 1.81
CA GLN A 215 46.78 11.26 3.12
C GLN A 215 46.19 12.67 3.27
N ARG A 216 44.89 12.74 3.63
CA ARG A 216 44.41 13.55 4.77
C ARG A 216 42.96 13.27 5.16
N ASP A 217 42.82 13.12 6.48
CA ASP A 217 41.77 13.62 7.36
C ASP A 217 40.35 13.02 7.27
N LYS A 218 40.17 12.03 8.15
CA LYS A 218 38.92 11.72 8.83
C LYS A 218 38.43 12.99 9.57
N HIS A 219 37.38 13.62 9.04
CA HIS A 219 36.45 14.40 9.85
C HIS A 219 35.13 13.63 9.88
N GLU A 220 34.96 12.84 10.94
CA GLU A 220 33.66 12.33 11.37
C GLU A 220 32.80 13.56 11.72
N LEU A 221 31.75 13.78 10.93
CA LEU A 221 30.64 14.61 11.33
C LEU A 221 29.83 13.81 12.36
N SER A 222 30.11 14.08 13.63
CA SER A 222 29.25 13.73 14.75
C SER A 222 27.93 14.48 14.59
N ILE A 223 26.93 13.79 14.06
CA ILE A 223 25.53 14.21 14.16
C ILE A 223 25.16 14.01 15.62
N SER A 224 24.93 15.12 16.34
CA SER A 224 24.30 15.11 17.65
C SER A 224 22.92 14.48 17.52
N GLU A 225 22.70 13.40 18.28
CA GLU A 225 21.37 12.85 18.54
C GLU A 225 20.64 13.85 19.44
N ASP A 226 20.02 14.85 18.82
CA ASP A 226 19.13 15.78 19.50
C ASP A 226 17.83 15.09 19.91
N GLU A 227 17.40 15.43 21.12
CA GLU A 227 16.19 15.06 21.85
C GLU A 227 14.91 14.80 21.00
N PRO A 228 14.07 13.82 21.38
CA PRO A 228 12.82 13.52 20.68
C PRO A 228 11.80 14.64 20.92
N THR A 229 11.75 15.60 20.01
CA THR A 229 10.65 16.57 19.93
C THR A 229 9.38 15.83 19.52
N SER A 230 8.40 15.81 20.43
CA SER A 230 7.16 15.02 20.36
C SER A 230 6.10 15.57 19.39
N SER A 231 6.49 16.28 18.34
CA SER A 231 5.58 16.66 17.25
C SER A 231 5.55 15.54 16.21
N GLU A 232 4.85 14.46 16.54
CA GLU A 232 4.69 13.30 15.67
C GLU A 232 3.75 13.69 14.51
N SER A 233 4.33 14.16 13.40
CA SER A 233 3.59 14.47 12.18
C SER A 233 2.83 13.22 11.70
N PRO A 234 1.63 13.36 11.14
CA PRO A 234 0.85 12.21 10.69
C PRO A 234 1.62 11.39 9.64
N PRO A 235 1.33 10.07 9.52
CA PRO A 235 1.98 9.26 8.51
C PRO A 235 1.63 9.80 7.12
N PRO A 236 2.59 9.76 6.17
CA PRO A 236 2.32 10.16 4.80
C PRO A 236 1.20 9.32 4.17
N PRO A 237 0.49 9.85 3.15
CA PRO A 237 -0.41 9.08 2.30
C PRO A 237 0.25 7.81 1.84
N SER A 238 -0.53 6.74 1.83
CA SER A 238 0.00 5.44 1.41
C SER A 238 -1.04 4.64 0.67
N LYS A 239 -0.58 3.96 -0.38
CA LYS A 239 -1.40 3.10 -1.22
C LYS A 239 -0.77 1.74 -1.38
N GLU A 240 -1.61 0.71 -1.53
CA GLU A 240 -1.17 -0.64 -1.83
C GLU A 240 -1.65 -1.08 -3.21
N PRO A 241 -0.77 -1.03 -4.23
CA PRO A 241 -1.15 -1.48 -5.56
C PRO A 241 -1.43 -2.99 -5.57
N ASP A 242 -2.40 -3.42 -6.37
CA ASP A 242 -2.69 -4.84 -6.52
C ASP A 242 -1.48 -5.62 -7.06
N VAL A 243 -0.81 -5.07 -8.06
CA VAL A 243 0.46 -5.58 -8.59
C VAL A 243 1.39 -4.42 -8.93
N ALA A 244 2.66 -4.59 -8.57
CA ALA A 244 3.72 -3.65 -8.91
C ALA A 244 4.95 -4.37 -9.48
N PHE A 245 5.55 -3.76 -10.50
CA PHE A 245 6.84 -4.18 -11.06
C PHE A 245 7.88 -3.09 -10.82
N SER A 246 8.91 -3.44 -10.06
CA SER A 246 10.06 -2.60 -9.72
C SER A 246 11.28 -2.98 -10.56
N HIS A 247 12.29 -2.12 -10.55
CA HIS A 247 13.59 -2.41 -11.16
C HIS A 247 14.70 -2.36 -10.12
N THR A 248 15.68 -3.25 -10.20
CA THR A 248 16.84 -3.28 -9.29
C THR A 248 17.64 -1.98 -9.20
N LYS A 249 17.53 -1.08 -10.19
CA LYS A 249 18.20 0.22 -10.22
C LYS A 249 17.53 1.26 -9.32
N ARG A 250 16.26 1.03 -8.93
CA ARG A 250 15.53 1.90 -8.02
C ARG A 250 14.44 1.14 -7.26
N LYS A 251 14.51 1.15 -5.93
CA LYS A 251 13.59 0.38 -5.08
C LYS A 251 12.37 1.15 -4.57
N LYS A 252 12.41 2.49 -4.58
CA LYS A 252 11.41 3.31 -3.87
C LYS A 252 10.02 3.29 -4.52
N PHE A 253 9.96 3.42 -5.84
CA PHE A 253 8.71 3.47 -6.59
C PHE A 253 8.77 2.50 -7.76
N PRO A 254 7.79 1.62 -7.93
CA PRO A 254 7.71 0.71 -9.07
C PRO A 254 7.36 1.49 -10.34
N PRO A 255 8.08 1.32 -11.46
CA PRO A 255 7.72 1.96 -12.71
C PRO A 255 6.35 1.54 -13.26
N LEU A 256 5.93 0.29 -13.05
CA LEU A 256 4.62 -0.19 -13.50
C LEU A 256 3.75 -0.62 -12.32
N ILE A 257 2.52 -0.14 -12.31
CA ILE A 257 1.45 -0.57 -11.41
C ILE A 257 0.30 -1.14 -12.24
N VAL A 258 -0.33 -2.19 -11.73
CA VAL A 258 -1.57 -2.75 -12.26
C VAL A 258 -2.60 -2.76 -11.14
N GLU A 259 -3.77 -2.22 -11.43
CA GLU A 259 -4.91 -2.09 -10.50
C GLU A 259 -6.16 -2.68 -11.12
N VAL A 260 -7.00 -3.28 -10.29
CA VAL A 260 -8.33 -3.74 -10.67
C VAL A 260 -9.35 -2.91 -9.89
N ALA A 261 -10.16 -2.13 -10.60
CA ALA A 261 -11.32 -1.47 -9.99
C ALA A 261 -12.31 -2.51 -9.53
N ARG A 262 -12.90 -2.25 -8.36
CA ARG A 262 -14.06 -2.96 -7.87
C ARG A 262 -15.28 -2.06 -7.98
N SER A 263 -16.27 -2.43 -8.79
CA SER A 263 -17.66 -1.89 -8.90
C SER A 263 -17.90 -0.36 -8.82
N GLN A 264 -16.84 0.43 -8.68
CA GLN A 264 -16.78 1.87 -8.55
C GLN A 264 -16.70 2.48 -9.94
N SER A 265 -16.96 3.77 -10.01
CA SER A 265 -17.02 4.48 -11.28
C SER A 265 -15.65 4.47 -11.94
N GLN A 266 -15.64 4.51 -13.27
CA GLN A 266 -14.45 4.77 -14.08
C GLN A 266 -13.52 5.84 -13.49
N LYS A 267 -14.15 6.89 -12.97
CA LYS A 267 -13.49 8.10 -12.48
C LYS A 267 -12.52 7.77 -11.35
N ASP A 268 -12.77 6.69 -10.63
CA ASP A 268 -11.97 6.25 -9.49
C ASP A 268 -10.65 5.65 -9.98
N LEU A 269 -10.61 4.90 -11.09
CA LEU A 269 -9.34 4.40 -11.65
C LEU A 269 -8.43 5.52 -12.17
N ARG A 270 -9.01 6.54 -12.80
CA ARG A 270 -8.22 7.67 -13.28
C ARG A 270 -7.59 8.42 -12.11
N LYS A 271 -8.36 8.69 -11.04
CA LYS A 271 -7.85 9.30 -9.81
C LYS A 271 -6.77 8.45 -9.14
N VAL A 272 -6.97 7.12 -9.10
CA VAL A 272 -5.96 6.19 -8.59
C VAL A 272 -4.68 6.29 -9.43
N ALA A 273 -4.78 6.24 -10.76
CA ALA A 273 -3.63 6.36 -11.64
C ALA A 273 -2.89 7.70 -11.48
N GLU A 274 -3.65 8.79 -11.40
CA GLU A 274 -3.16 10.14 -11.16
C GLU A 274 -2.40 10.21 -9.84
N SER A 275 -2.98 9.69 -8.76
CA SER A 275 -2.34 9.66 -7.45
C SER A 275 -1.02 8.88 -7.46
N PHE A 276 -0.93 7.75 -8.16
CA PHE A 276 0.33 7.01 -8.29
C PHE A 276 1.38 7.77 -9.11
N ILE A 277 0.98 8.33 -10.25
CA ILE A 277 1.91 8.97 -11.20
C ILE A 277 2.38 10.33 -10.67
N ILE A 278 1.44 11.21 -10.30
CA ILE A 278 1.73 12.58 -9.87
C ILE A 278 2.38 12.59 -8.48
N ALA A 279 1.82 11.89 -7.48
CA ALA A 279 2.40 11.89 -6.14
C ALA A 279 3.76 11.16 -6.05
N SER A 280 4.09 10.35 -7.06
CA SER A 280 5.44 9.80 -7.21
C SER A 280 6.36 10.65 -8.08
N HIS A 281 5.97 11.86 -8.49
CA HIS A 281 6.73 12.72 -9.41
C HIS A 281 7.20 11.96 -10.66
N ASN A 282 6.30 11.24 -11.34
CA ASN A 282 6.59 10.45 -12.54
C ASN A 282 7.59 9.30 -12.35
N TYR A 283 7.85 8.86 -11.11
CA TYR A 283 8.64 7.65 -10.88
C TYR A 283 7.84 6.38 -11.18
N VAL A 284 6.55 6.37 -10.85
CA VAL A 284 5.60 5.45 -11.48
C VAL A 284 5.41 5.95 -12.91
N ARG A 285 5.77 5.11 -13.89
CA ARG A 285 5.73 5.42 -15.32
C ARG A 285 4.41 5.04 -15.95
N THR A 286 3.78 3.98 -15.48
CA THR A 286 2.58 3.44 -16.10
C THR A 286 1.67 2.83 -15.04
N VAL A 287 0.39 3.12 -15.16
CA VAL A 287 -0.68 2.47 -14.40
C VAL A 287 -1.60 1.81 -15.40
N VAL A 288 -1.84 0.52 -15.21
CA VAL A 288 -2.82 -0.27 -15.96
C VAL A 288 -4.02 -0.51 -15.07
N GLY A 289 -5.20 -0.08 -15.50
CA GLY A 289 -6.44 -0.28 -14.76
C GLY A 289 -7.36 -1.26 -15.49
N PHE A 290 -7.90 -2.22 -14.74
CA PHE A 290 -8.97 -3.10 -15.22
C PHE A 290 -10.27 -2.79 -14.49
N LYS A 291 -11.36 -2.64 -15.22
CA LYS A 291 -12.72 -2.58 -14.66
C LYS A 291 -13.42 -3.88 -15.00
N LEU A 292 -13.69 -4.69 -13.99
CA LEU A 292 -14.35 -5.98 -14.15
C LEU A 292 -15.86 -5.85 -13.84
N PRO A 293 -16.69 -6.75 -14.41
CA PRO A 293 -18.09 -6.82 -14.02
C PRO A 293 -18.20 -7.33 -12.58
N TYR A 294 -18.93 -6.61 -11.75
CA TYR A 294 -19.29 -7.04 -10.40
C TYR A 294 -20.80 -6.99 -10.25
N GLU A 295 -21.36 -8.05 -9.68
CA GLU A 295 -22.75 -8.05 -9.26
C GLU A 295 -22.90 -7.11 -8.08
N THR A 296 -23.51 -5.94 -8.32
CA THR A 296 -23.99 -5.12 -7.22
C THR A 296 -25.30 -5.77 -6.75
N PRO A 297 -25.41 -6.17 -5.47
CA PRO A 297 -26.70 -6.55 -4.93
C PRO A 297 -27.61 -5.33 -5.05
N GLU A 298 -28.62 -5.38 -5.93
CA GLU A 298 -29.56 -4.27 -6.09
C GLU A 298 -30.23 -3.98 -4.74
N GLU A 299 -29.82 -2.92 -4.06
CA GLU A 299 -30.42 -2.47 -2.81
C GLU A 299 -31.89 -2.13 -3.07
N GLY A 300 -32.79 -2.98 -2.57
CA GLY A 300 -34.23 -2.73 -2.60
C GLY A 300 -35.00 -3.37 -3.74
N SER A 301 -34.37 -4.19 -4.58
CA SER A 301 -35.07 -4.96 -5.63
C SER A 301 -35.97 -6.04 -5.00
N THR A 302 -37.26 -5.74 -4.87
CA THR A 302 -38.28 -6.64 -4.34
C THR A 302 -38.58 -7.75 -5.35
N LYS A 303 -37.70 -8.75 -5.46
CA LYS A 303 -37.85 -10.16 -5.92
C LYS A 303 -38.79 -10.52 -7.11
N THR A 304 -39.40 -9.57 -7.81
CA THR A 304 -40.55 -9.84 -8.70
C THR A 304 -40.31 -9.36 -10.13
N GLU A 305 -39.25 -8.60 -10.37
CA GLU A 305 -38.86 -8.20 -11.73
C GLU A 305 -38.00 -9.31 -12.37
N PRO A 306 -38.22 -9.63 -13.66
CA PRO A 306 -37.39 -10.58 -14.39
C PRO A 306 -35.94 -10.10 -14.35
N SER A 307 -35.02 -11.02 -13.99
CA SER A 307 -33.59 -10.77 -13.84
C SER A 307 -33.06 -9.95 -15.01
N LYS A 308 -32.68 -8.70 -14.74
CA LYS A 308 -31.91 -7.89 -15.69
C LYS A 308 -30.69 -8.72 -16.10
N GLU A 309 -30.51 -8.89 -17.40
CA GLU A 309 -29.37 -9.63 -17.96
C GLU A 309 -28.08 -9.07 -17.36
N LYS A 310 -27.21 -9.95 -16.84
CA LYS A 310 -25.98 -9.54 -16.18
C LYS A 310 -25.08 -8.84 -17.19
N ASP A 311 -24.61 -7.64 -16.85
CA ASP A 311 -23.64 -6.93 -17.67
C ASP A 311 -22.25 -7.54 -17.44
N HIS A 312 -21.73 -8.24 -18.45
CA HIS A 312 -20.40 -8.85 -18.44
C HIS A 312 -19.31 -7.95 -19.05
N CYS A 313 -19.58 -6.66 -19.30
CA CYS A 313 -18.56 -5.79 -19.87
C CYS A 313 -17.35 -5.62 -18.95
N ALA A 314 -16.16 -5.82 -19.53
CA ALA A 314 -14.88 -5.59 -18.87
C ALA A 314 -14.00 -4.66 -19.69
N TYR A 315 -13.34 -3.71 -19.02
CA TYR A 315 -12.61 -2.61 -19.64
C TYR A 315 -11.16 -2.55 -19.17
N LEU A 316 -10.31 -2.04 -20.05
CA LEU A 316 -8.90 -1.78 -19.83
C LEU A 316 -8.60 -0.30 -20.09
N SER A 317 -7.87 0.31 -19.17
CA SER A 317 -7.29 1.65 -19.34
C SER A 317 -5.78 1.62 -19.05
N ILE A 318 -5.04 2.49 -19.75
CA ILE A 318 -3.59 2.65 -19.58
C ILE A 318 -3.28 4.12 -19.46
N TRP A 319 -2.67 4.50 -18.34
CA TRP A 319 -2.15 5.84 -18.09
C TRP A 319 -0.63 5.81 -18.03
N ARG A 320 0.01 6.79 -18.67
CA ARG A 320 1.47 6.91 -18.69
C ARG A 320 1.89 8.27 -18.19
N ALA A 321 2.94 8.28 -17.38
CA ALA A 321 3.63 9.48 -16.95
C ALA A 321 4.23 10.21 -18.14
N PHE A 322 4.03 11.52 -18.19
CA PHE A 322 4.72 12.41 -19.10
C PHE A 322 5.13 13.69 -18.36
N VAL A 323 6.05 14.42 -18.98
CA VAL A 323 6.51 15.70 -18.48
C VAL A 323 5.95 16.74 -19.44
N ASP A 324 5.20 17.70 -18.92
CA ASP A 324 4.62 18.77 -19.73
C ASP A 324 5.67 19.81 -20.15
N GLU A 325 5.24 20.87 -20.84
CA GLU A 325 6.12 21.94 -21.31
C GLU A 325 6.81 22.69 -20.15
N ASP A 326 6.16 22.74 -18.98
CA ASP A 326 6.64 23.40 -17.76
C ASP A 326 7.51 22.50 -16.88
N ARG A 327 7.79 21.28 -17.35
CA ARG A 327 8.53 20.24 -16.63
C ARG A 327 7.83 19.73 -15.37
N LEU A 328 6.53 19.92 -15.27
CA LEU A 328 5.72 19.38 -14.19
C LEU A 328 5.35 17.93 -14.50
N ALA A 329 5.13 17.18 -13.41
CA ALA A 329 4.72 15.79 -13.51
C ALA A 329 3.24 15.73 -13.89
N ASP A 330 2.93 15.11 -15.02
CA ASP A 330 1.57 14.96 -15.52
C ASP A 330 1.33 13.52 -16.05
N MET A 331 0.07 13.19 -16.30
CA MET A 331 -0.40 11.89 -16.69
C MET A 331 -1.21 11.97 -17.98
N ARG A 332 -0.83 11.16 -18.98
CA ARG A 332 -1.60 10.99 -20.22
C ARG A 332 -2.35 9.68 -20.20
N CYS A 333 -3.64 9.71 -20.52
CA CYS A 333 -4.40 8.49 -20.81
C CYS A 333 -4.07 8.03 -22.24
N ASP A 334 -3.36 6.90 -22.38
CA ASP A 334 -3.00 6.34 -23.69
C ASP A 334 -4.14 5.48 -24.27
N ARG A 335 -4.86 4.79 -23.38
CA ARG A 335 -6.03 3.97 -23.69
C ARG A 335 -7.04 4.19 -22.58
N ASP A 336 -8.26 4.59 -22.94
CA ASP A 336 -9.34 4.82 -21.99
C ASP A 336 -10.51 3.89 -22.32
N GLU A 337 -10.96 3.12 -21.34
CA GLU A 337 -12.15 2.27 -21.43
C GLU A 337 -12.17 1.36 -22.65
N ILE A 338 -11.05 0.74 -22.98
CA ILE A 338 -11.04 -0.18 -24.11
C ILE A 338 -11.72 -1.47 -23.65
N PRO A 339 -12.90 -1.82 -24.18
CA PRO A 339 -13.57 -3.04 -23.77
C PRO A 339 -12.77 -4.23 -24.31
N PHE A 340 -12.51 -5.21 -23.45
CA PHE A 340 -11.92 -6.49 -23.85
C PHE A 340 -12.93 -7.65 -23.74
N GLN A 341 -14.07 -7.40 -23.11
CA GLN A 341 -15.21 -8.31 -23.04
C GLN A 341 -16.51 -7.51 -23.23
N ASP A 342 -17.45 -8.04 -24.02
CA ASP A 342 -18.75 -7.42 -24.26
C ASP A 342 -19.82 -7.82 -23.22
N THR A 343 -21.04 -7.32 -23.39
CA THR A 343 -22.16 -7.59 -22.46
C THR A 343 -22.55 -9.07 -22.41
N SER A 344 -22.25 -9.85 -23.45
CA SER A 344 -22.52 -11.29 -23.51
C SER A 344 -21.40 -12.12 -22.90
N GLY A 345 -20.31 -11.48 -22.47
CA GLY A 345 -19.14 -12.14 -21.94
C GLY A 345 -18.17 -12.63 -23.00
N GLU A 346 -18.35 -12.26 -24.27
CA GLU A 346 -17.47 -12.65 -25.38
C GLU A 346 -16.29 -11.70 -25.53
N SER A 347 -15.17 -12.23 -26.00
CA SER A 347 -13.95 -11.44 -26.17
C SER A 347 -14.04 -10.53 -27.38
N LEU A 348 -13.46 -9.34 -27.26
CA LEU A 348 -13.32 -8.38 -28.34
C LEU A 348 -11.92 -8.44 -28.94
N SER A 349 -11.74 -8.00 -30.19
CA SER A 349 -10.42 -7.99 -30.81
C SER A 349 -9.53 -6.90 -30.20
N GLY A 350 -8.35 -7.27 -29.71
CA GLY A 350 -7.39 -6.28 -29.19
C GLY A 350 -6.24 -6.91 -28.43
N ASN A 351 -5.37 -6.04 -27.92
CA ASN A 351 -4.24 -6.44 -27.08
C ASN A 351 -3.95 -5.35 -26.04
N LEU A 352 -3.66 -5.77 -24.81
CA LEU A 352 -2.88 -4.97 -23.87
C LEU A 352 -1.42 -4.96 -24.34
N VAL A 353 -0.85 -3.78 -24.57
CA VAL A 353 0.55 -3.61 -24.98
C VAL A 353 1.29 -2.73 -23.98
N LEU A 354 2.34 -3.28 -23.36
CA LEU A 354 3.26 -2.55 -22.50
C LEU A 354 4.66 -2.54 -23.12
N LEU A 355 5.28 -1.38 -23.06
CA LEU A 355 6.57 -1.10 -23.67
C LEU A 355 7.70 -1.32 -22.67
N VAL A 356 8.94 -1.48 -23.14
CA VAL A 356 10.10 -1.57 -22.23
C VAL A 356 10.16 -0.38 -21.29
N LYS A 357 9.91 0.84 -21.79
CA LYS A 357 9.92 2.06 -20.97
C LYS A 357 8.88 2.10 -19.85
N ASP A 358 7.80 1.32 -19.95
CA ASP A 358 6.77 1.25 -18.91
C ASP A 358 7.31 0.57 -17.64
N PHE A 359 8.40 -0.20 -17.75
CA PHE A 359 9.03 -0.93 -16.64
C PHE A 359 10.35 -0.32 -16.14
N MET A 360 10.80 0.79 -16.74
CA MET A 360 12.11 1.37 -16.47
C MET A 360 12.01 2.61 -15.59
N PRO A 361 12.84 2.75 -14.55
CA PRO A 361 12.89 3.99 -13.79
C PRO A 361 13.53 5.11 -14.64
N PRO A 362 13.27 6.40 -14.31
CA PRO A 362 13.88 7.55 -15.01
C PRO A 362 15.40 7.44 -15.12
N ALA A 363 16.10 6.98 -14.08
CA ALA A 363 17.56 6.78 -14.10
C ALA A 363 18.09 5.82 -15.19
N VAL A 364 17.22 4.99 -15.80
CA VAL A 364 17.56 4.14 -16.96
C VAL A 364 17.11 4.78 -18.27
N LEU A 365 15.99 5.50 -18.27
CA LEU A 365 15.42 6.14 -19.46
C LEU A 365 16.16 7.44 -19.84
N ASP A 366 16.60 8.19 -18.84
CA ASP A 366 17.28 9.47 -19.01
C ASP A 366 18.80 9.30 -19.14
N GLU A 367 19.29 8.07 -19.19
CA GLU A 367 20.70 7.79 -19.50
C GLU A 367 20.97 8.14 -20.97
N GLU A 368 21.83 9.12 -21.17
CA GLU A 368 22.22 9.62 -22.50
C GLU A 368 23.55 9.04 -22.99
N ASP A 369 24.40 8.52 -22.09
CA ASP A 369 25.70 7.98 -22.48
C ASP A 369 25.53 6.60 -23.16
N PRO A 370 25.75 6.48 -24.49
CA PRO A 370 25.60 5.21 -25.20
C PRO A 370 26.60 4.13 -24.74
N THR A 371 27.68 4.53 -24.07
CA THR A 371 28.66 3.60 -23.51
C THR A 371 28.20 3.00 -22.18
N SER A 372 27.28 3.68 -21.47
CA SER A 372 26.70 3.22 -20.21
C SER A 372 26.10 1.82 -20.34
N LEU A 373 26.15 1.08 -19.24
CA LEU A 373 25.47 -0.22 -19.13
C LEU A 373 23.96 -0.06 -18.93
N ASN A 374 23.49 1.15 -18.56
CA ASN A 374 22.08 1.45 -18.37
C ASN A 374 21.42 2.05 -19.62
N PHE A 375 22.19 2.31 -20.68
CA PHE A 375 21.67 2.92 -21.89
C PHE A 375 20.77 1.95 -22.66
N LEU A 376 19.56 2.43 -23.00
CA LEU A 376 18.64 1.80 -23.94
C LEU A 376 18.52 2.69 -25.18
N HIS A 377 18.59 2.11 -26.37
CA HIS A 377 18.25 2.83 -27.61
C HIS A 377 16.74 3.07 -27.70
N ASP A 378 16.30 4.10 -28.40
CA ASP A 378 14.87 4.40 -28.58
C ASP A 378 14.08 3.21 -29.14
N SER A 379 14.65 2.49 -30.11
CA SER A 379 14.04 1.27 -30.65
C SER A 379 13.86 0.16 -29.61
N GLN A 380 14.70 0.14 -28.56
CA GLN A 380 14.57 -0.79 -27.43
C GLN A 380 13.58 -0.25 -26.40
N ARG A 381 13.60 1.05 -26.10
CA ARG A 381 12.68 1.72 -25.16
C ARG A 381 11.22 1.56 -25.60
N ASP A 382 10.97 1.73 -26.89
CA ASP A 382 9.63 1.63 -27.50
C ASP A 382 9.28 0.23 -28.01
N ALA A 383 10.15 -0.77 -27.77
CA ALA A 383 9.81 -2.15 -28.08
C ALA A 383 8.68 -2.65 -27.17
N ALA A 384 7.73 -3.38 -27.76
CA ALA A 384 6.70 -4.08 -26.99
C ALA A 384 7.36 -5.18 -26.14
N LEU A 385 7.26 -5.03 -24.81
CA LEU A 385 7.77 -6.00 -23.85
C LEU A 385 6.68 -7.01 -23.46
N VAL A 386 5.44 -6.54 -23.36
CA VAL A 386 4.27 -7.37 -23.06
C VAL A 386 3.19 -7.11 -24.09
N ARG A 387 2.58 -8.18 -24.59
CA ARG A 387 1.40 -8.19 -25.45
C ARG A 387 0.45 -9.30 -24.98
N ILE A 388 -0.65 -8.92 -24.34
CA ILE A 388 -1.69 -9.86 -23.89
C ILE A 388 -2.92 -9.67 -24.80
N PRO A 389 -3.26 -10.64 -25.66
CA PRO A 389 -4.50 -10.61 -26.42
C PRO A 389 -5.72 -10.46 -25.51
N PHE A 390 -6.76 -9.81 -26.00
CA PHE A 390 -8.02 -9.70 -25.25
C PHE A 390 -8.67 -11.06 -25.01
N ASP A 391 -8.51 -12.02 -25.94
CA ASP A 391 -8.93 -13.41 -25.72
C ASP A 391 -8.30 -14.02 -24.46
N ASP A 392 -7.01 -13.77 -24.23
CA ASP A 392 -6.29 -14.23 -23.03
C ASP A 392 -6.88 -13.56 -21.77
N LEU A 393 -7.14 -12.25 -21.79
CA LEU A 393 -7.73 -11.52 -20.66
C LEU A 393 -9.15 -12.01 -20.35
N THR A 394 -9.98 -12.22 -21.36
CA THR A 394 -11.33 -12.77 -21.21
C THR A 394 -11.28 -14.18 -20.63
N ALA A 395 -10.33 -15.01 -21.06
CA ALA A 395 -10.14 -16.35 -20.50
C ALA A 395 -9.73 -16.31 -19.02
N MET A 396 -8.82 -15.41 -18.63
CA MET A 396 -8.43 -15.19 -17.24
C MET A 396 -9.62 -14.77 -16.37
N LEU A 397 -10.47 -13.88 -16.88
CA LEU A 397 -11.66 -13.42 -16.15
C LEU A 397 -12.69 -14.54 -15.99
N ARG A 398 -12.98 -15.30 -17.04
CA ARG A 398 -13.88 -16.47 -16.97
C ARG A 398 -13.39 -17.50 -15.96
N HIS A 399 -12.08 -17.72 -15.87
CA HIS A 399 -11.51 -18.61 -14.87
C HIS A 399 -11.71 -18.08 -13.45
N ALA A 400 -11.53 -16.77 -13.25
CA ALA A 400 -11.77 -16.11 -11.98
C ALA A 400 -13.25 -16.16 -11.55
N GLU A 401 -14.18 -15.99 -12.49
CA GLU A 401 -15.63 -16.14 -12.27
C GLU A 401 -15.99 -17.58 -11.89
N GLN A 402 -15.42 -18.57 -12.57
CA GLN A 402 -15.62 -19.99 -12.25
C GLN A 402 -15.11 -20.31 -10.83
N GLU A 403 -13.91 -19.83 -10.46
CA GLU A 403 -13.36 -20.04 -9.12
C GLU A 403 -14.25 -19.43 -8.03
N GLN A 404 -14.82 -18.24 -8.28
CA GLN A 404 -15.80 -17.66 -7.35
C GLN A 404 -17.07 -18.49 -7.26
N ALA A 405 -17.62 -18.94 -8.39
CA ALA A 405 -18.81 -19.78 -8.42
C ALA A 405 -18.60 -21.09 -7.63
N ASP A 406 -17.43 -21.71 -7.76
CA ASP A 406 -17.06 -22.94 -7.03
C ASP A 406 -16.94 -22.67 -5.52
N ASN A 407 -16.40 -21.51 -5.12
CA ASN A 407 -16.28 -21.11 -3.71
C ASN A 407 -17.63 -20.75 -3.05
N GLU A 408 -18.60 -20.30 -3.85
CA GLU A 408 -19.94 -19.96 -3.37
C GLU A 408 -20.87 -21.18 -3.24
N GLN A 409 -20.54 -22.31 -3.89
CA GLN A 409 -21.34 -23.52 -3.74
C GLN A 409 -21.33 -23.98 -2.29
N PRO A 410 -22.52 -24.16 -1.67
CA PRO A 410 -22.59 -24.72 -0.32
C PRO A 410 -21.95 -26.11 -0.34
N PRO A 411 -21.23 -26.51 0.73
CA PRO A 411 -20.66 -27.84 0.82
C PRO A 411 -21.75 -28.86 0.54
N ASP A 412 -21.49 -29.76 -0.42
CA ASP A 412 -22.44 -30.76 -0.92
C ASP A 412 -23.17 -31.38 0.29
N PRO A 413 -24.51 -31.30 0.37
CA PRO A 413 -25.26 -31.76 1.54
C PRO A 413 -24.82 -33.18 1.87
N PHE A 414 -24.11 -33.32 2.99
CA PHE A 414 -23.53 -34.58 3.46
C PHE A 414 -24.44 -35.75 3.09
N PRO A 415 -23.94 -36.77 2.38
CA PRO A 415 -24.79 -37.83 1.83
C PRO A 415 -25.69 -38.35 2.93
N LYS A 416 -27.00 -38.10 2.79
CA LYS A 416 -28.03 -38.39 3.80
C LYS A 416 -28.21 -39.90 4.08
N GLY A 417 -27.28 -40.75 3.65
CA GLY A 417 -27.34 -42.20 3.70
C GLY A 417 -26.51 -42.88 4.80
N LEU A 418 -25.76 -42.18 5.64
CA LEU A 418 -25.00 -42.79 6.75
C LEU A 418 -25.60 -42.54 8.15
N ILE A 419 -26.84 -42.05 8.22
CA ILE A 419 -27.62 -42.07 9.45
C ILE A 419 -28.22 -43.47 9.61
N GLY A 420 -27.47 -44.36 10.28
CA GLY A 420 -28.09 -45.39 11.12
C GLY A 420 -28.01 -46.85 10.65
N LYS A 421 -26.82 -47.43 10.48
CA LYS A 421 -26.61 -48.76 11.09
C LYS A 421 -26.26 -48.51 12.55
N LYS A 422 -27.27 -48.60 13.43
CA LYS A 422 -27.09 -48.64 14.89
C LYS A 422 -25.97 -49.64 15.18
N ARG A 423 -24.77 -49.14 15.50
CA ARG A 423 -23.71 -49.96 16.05
C ARG A 423 -24.27 -50.45 17.38
N LYS A 424 -24.67 -51.72 17.44
CA LYS A 424 -25.10 -52.41 18.65
C LYS A 424 -24.01 -52.14 19.69
N GLN A 425 -24.30 -51.25 20.62
CA GLN A 425 -23.45 -50.97 21.76
C GLN A 425 -23.36 -52.29 22.50
N ARG A 426 -22.16 -52.91 22.52
CA ARG A 426 -21.90 -54.00 23.44
C ARG A 426 -22.02 -53.39 24.83
N SER A 427 -23.09 -53.77 25.52
CA SER A 427 -23.32 -53.51 26.93
C SER A 427 -22.09 -53.96 27.71
N SER A 428 -21.36 -52.98 28.24
CA SER A 428 -20.46 -53.21 29.36
C SER A 428 -21.34 -53.28 30.62
N PRO A 429 -21.18 -54.28 31.50
CA PRO A 429 -21.86 -54.29 32.78
C PRO A 429 -21.26 -53.20 33.68
N ASP A 430 -22.10 -52.70 34.59
CA ASP A 430 -21.75 -51.93 35.78
C ASP A 430 -21.51 -50.42 35.59
N ALA A 431 -22.59 -49.66 35.74
CA ALA A 431 -22.61 -48.43 36.54
C ALA A 431 -24.06 -48.03 36.80
N GLU A 432 -24.59 -48.44 37.96
CA GLU A 432 -25.73 -47.77 38.58
C GLU A 432 -25.37 -46.31 38.81
N TRP A 433 -26.11 -45.37 38.22
CA TRP A 433 -26.35 -44.11 38.91
C TRP A 433 -27.68 -43.46 38.55
N ASN A 434 -28.42 -43.19 39.61
CA ASN A 434 -29.69 -42.49 39.65
C ASN A 434 -29.50 -41.00 39.32
N GLY A 435 -30.46 -40.40 38.62
CA GLY A 435 -30.52 -38.94 38.52
C GLY A 435 -31.49 -38.42 37.48
N ARG A 436 -32.75 -38.25 37.89
CA ARG A 436 -33.80 -37.52 37.17
C ARG A 436 -33.33 -36.15 36.70
N SER A 437 -33.67 -35.75 35.47
CA SER A 437 -34.57 -34.63 35.15
C SER A 437 -34.73 -34.48 33.63
N ASP A 438 -35.99 -34.34 33.23
CA ASP A 438 -36.52 -34.26 31.87
C ASP A 438 -36.42 -32.83 31.32
N PRO A 439 -35.78 -32.57 30.16
CA PRO A 439 -35.78 -31.27 29.52
C PRO A 439 -36.61 -31.30 28.24
N SER A 440 -37.93 -31.41 28.37
CA SER A 440 -38.86 -31.39 27.24
C SER A 440 -39.95 -30.32 27.31
N GLU A 441 -39.67 -29.13 27.87
CA GLU A 441 -40.65 -28.02 27.86
C GLU A 441 -39.97 -26.63 27.93
N ARG A 442 -39.32 -26.17 26.84
CA ARG A 442 -38.87 -24.74 26.82
C ARG A 442 -38.72 -24.03 25.48
N THR A 443 -39.29 -24.50 24.38
CA THR A 443 -39.09 -23.85 23.05
C THR A 443 -40.35 -23.37 22.34
N LYS A 444 -41.50 -23.26 23.01
CA LYS A 444 -42.75 -22.81 22.35
C LYS A 444 -43.20 -21.37 22.63
N ASP A 445 -42.49 -20.59 23.45
CA ASP A 445 -43.02 -19.30 23.94
C ASP A 445 -42.37 -18.03 23.34
N THR A 446 -41.31 -18.15 22.53
CA THR A 446 -40.65 -16.98 21.92
C THR A 446 -41.25 -16.55 20.57
N GLY A 447 -42.03 -17.42 19.90
CA GLY A 447 -42.60 -17.13 18.58
C GLY A 447 -43.86 -16.24 18.60
N ARG A 448 -44.55 -16.11 19.74
CA ARG A 448 -45.85 -15.42 19.82
C ARG A 448 -45.74 -13.91 20.09
N ARG A 449 -44.62 -13.43 20.63
CA ARG A 449 -44.43 -12.01 21.00
C ARG A 449 -44.01 -11.10 19.85
N ILE A 450 -43.48 -11.65 18.74
CA ILE A 450 -43.03 -10.83 17.61
C ILE A 450 -44.21 -10.47 16.67
N SER A 451 -45.20 -11.37 16.54
CA SER A 451 -46.35 -11.16 15.65
C SER A 451 -47.36 -10.13 16.15
N GLU A 452 -47.45 -9.86 17.46
CA GLU A 452 -48.30 -8.78 17.99
C GLU A 452 -47.69 -7.38 17.85
N ARG A 453 -46.35 -7.26 17.80
CA ARG A 453 -45.69 -5.94 17.72
C ARG A 453 -45.78 -5.32 16.32
N VAL A 454 -45.90 -6.15 15.28
CA VAL A 454 -46.06 -5.70 13.89
C VAL A 454 -47.50 -5.22 13.61
N LYS A 455 -48.51 -5.81 14.26
CA LYS A 455 -49.90 -5.39 14.07
C LYS A 455 -50.22 -4.02 14.68
N ARG A 456 -49.56 -3.61 15.77
CA ARG A 456 -49.79 -2.29 16.39
C ARG A 456 -49.19 -1.09 15.64
N ARG A 457 -48.16 -1.29 14.80
CA ARG A 457 -47.57 -0.19 14.01
C ARG A 457 -48.37 0.18 12.76
N LYS A 458 -49.18 -0.72 12.22
CA LYS A 458 -50.03 -0.45 11.05
C LYS A 458 -51.38 0.23 11.39
N SER A 459 -51.64 0.54 12.66
CA SER A 459 -52.90 1.15 13.11
C SER A 459 -52.76 2.61 13.54
N SER A 460 -51.57 3.21 13.40
CA SER A 460 -51.29 4.60 13.83
C SER A 460 -50.90 5.54 12.67
N GLU A 461 -51.09 5.11 11.42
CA GLU A 461 -50.88 5.93 10.21
C GLU A 461 -52.14 5.93 9.32
N GLY A 462 -53.31 6.02 9.95
CA GLY A 462 -54.60 6.20 9.28
C GLY A 462 -55.33 7.39 9.84
#